data_AF-A0AA43DMF9-F1
#
_entry.id   AF-A0AA43DMF9-F1
#
_cell.length_a   1.000
_cell.length_b   1.000
_cell.length_c   1.000
_cell.angle_alpha   90.00
_cell.angle_beta   90.00
_cell.angle_gamma   90.00
#
_symmetry.space_group_name_H-M   'P 1'
#
loop_
_entity.id
_entity.type
_entity.pdbx_description
1 polymer ?
#
loop_
_entity_poly.entity_id
_entity_poly.type
_entity_poly.pdbx_seq_one_letter_code
_entity_poly.pdbx_strand_id
1 'polypeptide(L)' 'MTALIEDYGLIGDLQTAALVSRHGCIDWLCLPRFDSGAVFAALLGTRENGHWTLQPKGEFRSPRRS' A
#
# COMPACT_ATOMS: atom_id res chain seq x y z
N MET A 1 4.81 7.80 5.00
CA MET A 1 3.78 8.64 5.62
C MET A 1 2.48 8.06 5.14
N THR A 2 1.73 7.42 6.02
CA THR A 2 0.53 6.67 5.66
C THR A 2 -0.55 7.61 5.14
N ALA A 3 -1.25 7.20 4.08
CA ALA A 3 -2.39 7.92 3.54
C ALA A 3 -3.64 7.73 4.42
N LEU A 4 -4.71 8.49 4.14
CA LEU A 4 -6.02 8.24 4.73
C LEU A 4 -6.55 6.88 4.28
N ILE A 5 -7.35 6.22 5.12
CA ILE A 5 -7.86 4.89 4.80
C ILE A 5 -8.69 4.86 3.50
N GLU A 6 -9.42 5.94 3.23
CA GLU A 6 -10.23 6.14 2.01
C GLU A 6 -9.41 6.29 0.72
N ASP A 7 -8.11 6.56 0.84
CA ASP A 7 -7.20 6.70 -0.29
C ASP A 7 -6.49 5.37 -0.67
N TYR A 8 -6.82 4.26 0.01
CA TYR A 8 -6.31 2.93 -0.32
C TYR A 8 -7.28 2.11 -1.16
N GLY A 9 -6.73 1.37 -2.11
CA GLY A 9 -7.38 0.23 -2.74
C GLY A 9 -6.82 -1.08 -2.18
N LEU A 10 -7.69 -2.08 -2.02
CA LEU A 10 -7.28 -3.45 -1.73
C LEU A 10 -7.05 -4.20 -3.05
N ILE A 11 -5.86 -4.78 -3.22
CA ILE A 11 -5.55 -5.70 -4.32
C ILE A 11 -5.26 -7.06 -3.71
N GLY A 12 -5.86 -8.13 -4.25
CA GLY A 12 -5.57 -9.50 -3.82
C GLY A 12 -5.66 -10.49 -4.97
N ASP A 13 -5.05 -11.65 -4.78
CA ASP A 13 -4.95 -12.73 -5.78
C ASP A 13 -5.58 -14.04 -5.26
N LEU A 14 -6.52 -13.94 -4.32
CA LEU A 14 -7.13 -15.04 -3.56
C LEU A 14 -6.18 -15.78 -2.59
N GLN A 15 -4.89 -15.43 -2.54
CA GLN A 15 -3.94 -15.99 -1.58
C GLN A 15 -3.37 -14.91 -0.66
N THR A 16 -3.15 -13.72 -1.19
CA THR A 16 -2.50 -12.58 -0.55
C THR A 16 -3.35 -11.33 -0.73
N ALA A 17 -3.03 -10.28 0.03
CA ALA A 17 -3.65 -8.98 -0.12
C ALA A 17 -2.66 -7.85 0.19
N ALA A 18 -2.84 -6.73 -0.51
CA ALA A 18 -2.06 -5.52 -0.35
C ALA A 18 -2.99 -4.30 -0.26
N LEU A 19 -2.67 -3.38 0.65
CA LEU A 19 -3.28 -2.05 0.68
C LEU A 19 -2.37 -1.08 -0.07
N VAL A 20 -2.89 -0.58 -1.19
CA VAL A 20 -2.15 0.28 -2.13
C VAL A 20 -2.74 1.67 -2.07
N SER A 21 -1.94 2.64 -1.65
CA SER A 21 -2.34 4.05 -1.66
C SER A 21 -2.44 4.57 -3.09
N ARG A 22 -3.29 5.57 -3.30
CA ARG A 22 -3.36 6.35 -4.56
C ARG A 22 -2.07 7.04 -4.99
N HIS A 23 -1.06 7.06 -4.13
CA HIS A 23 0.27 7.60 -4.40
C HIS A 23 1.28 6.51 -4.81
N GLY A 24 0.83 5.30 -5.15
CA GLY A 24 1.72 4.22 -5.59
C GLY A 24 2.58 3.64 -4.48
N CYS A 25 2.09 3.66 -3.23
CA CYS A 25 2.74 3.06 -2.08
C CYS A 25 1.97 1.82 -1.60
N ILE A 26 2.67 0.72 -1.35
CA ILE A 26 2.17 -0.46 -0.64
C ILE A 26 2.57 -0.32 0.82
N ASP A 27 1.62 0.05 1.68
CA ASP A 27 1.86 0.27 3.11
C ASP A 27 1.54 -0.96 3.97
N TRP A 28 0.82 -1.93 3.39
CA TRP A 28 0.56 -3.24 4.00
C TRP A 28 0.51 -4.34 2.93
N LEU A 29 1.14 -5.48 3.19
CA LEU A 29 1.16 -6.66 2.32
C LEU A 29 1.39 -7.92 3.15
N CYS A 30 0.48 -8.89 3.07
CA CYS A 30 0.63 -10.20 3.69
C CYS A 30 1.27 -11.22 2.73
N LEU A 31 2.36 -11.87 3.18
CA LEU A 31 3.03 -12.95 2.46
C LEU A 31 3.46 -14.05 3.45
N PRO A 32 3.35 -15.34 3.07
CA PRO A 32 2.94 -15.84 1.76
C PRO A 32 1.41 -16.00 1.60
N ARG A 33 0.61 -15.71 2.63
CA ARG A 33 -0.84 -15.96 2.65
C ARG A 33 -1.60 -14.89 3.41
N PHE A 34 -2.92 -14.82 3.22
CA PHE A 34 -3.75 -13.72 3.73
C PHE A 34 -3.67 -13.53 5.25
N ASP A 35 -3.58 -14.63 5.99
CA ASP A 35 -3.53 -14.68 7.46
C ASP A 35 -2.11 -14.84 8.02
N SER A 36 -1.07 -14.59 7.22
CA SER A 36 0.31 -14.49 7.71
C SER A 36 0.63 -13.11 8.27
N GLY A 37 1.79 -12.99 8.91
CA GLY A 37 2.37 -11.69 9.21
C GLY A 37 2.56 -10.86 7.93
N ALA A 38 2.47 -9.54 8.06
CA ALA A 38 2.67 -8.62 6.95
C ALA A 38 4.16 -8.30 6.77
N VAL A 39 4.64 -8.31 5.54
CA VAL A 39 6.01 -7.92 5.18
C VAL A 39 6.19 -6.40 5.20
N PHE A 40 5.11 -5.67 4.91
CA PHE A 40 4.99 -4.24 5.15
C PHE A 40 3.87 -4.01 6.16
N ALA A 41 4.10 -3.12 7.12
CA ALA A 41 3.10 -2.79 8.14
C ALA A 41 3.13 -1.30 8.53
N ALA A 42 3.58 -0.43 7.63
CA ALA A 42 3.58 1.02 7.86
C ALA A 42 2.19 1.57 8.15
N LEU A 43 1.11 0.92 7.69
CA LEU A 43 -0.28 1.35 7.92
C LEU A 43 -0.63 1.53 9.41
N LEU A 44 -0.23 0.58 10.26
CA LEU A 44 -0.48 0.58 11.71
C LEU A 44 0.79 0.81 12.53
N GLY A 45 1.95 0.73 11.88
CA GLY A 45 3.26 0.86 12.49
C GLY A 45 3.91 2.23 12.25
N THR A 46 5.22 2.26 12.39
CA THR A 46 6.06 3.41 12.07
C THR A 46 6.65 3.26 10.66
N ARG A 47 7.41 4.26 10.22
CA ARG A 47 8.17 4.19 8.95
C ARG A 47 9.13 3.00 8.90
N GLU A 48 9.56 2.50 10.06
CA GLU A 48 10.48 1.37 10.19
C GLU A 48 9.82 0.04 9.85
N ASN A 49 8.48 -0.05 9.92
CA ASN A 49 7.72 -1.24 9.54
C ASN A 49 7.62 -1.46 8.02
N GLY A 50 8.34 -0.65 7.24
CA GLY A 50 8.54 -0.87 5.82
C GLY A 50 7.32 -0.55 4.97
N HIS A 51 7.60 -0.15 3.74
CA HIS A 51 6.64 0.04 2.67
C HIS A 51 7.40 -0.05 1.34
N TRP A 52 6.66 -0.21 0.24
CA TRP A 52 7.25 -0.20 -1.10
C TRP A 52 6.60 0.88 -1.95
N THR A 53 7.40 1.72 -2.60
CA THR A 53 6.90 2.79 -3.47
C THR A 53 7.30 2.60 -4.92
N LEU A 54 6.37 2.93 -5.81
CA LEU A 54 6.62 3.16 -7.22
C LEU A 54 5.93 4.45 -7.62
N GLN A 55 6.72 5.49 -7.88
CA GLN A 55 6.24 6.82 -8.24
C GLN A 55 7.08 7.40 -9.38
N PRO A 56 6.48 8.20 -10.27
CA PRO A 56 7.23 9.00 -11.23
C PRO A 56 8.24 9.90 -10.52
N LYS A 57 9.39 10.15 -11.16
CA LYS A 57 10.33 11.18 -10.69
C LYS A 57 9.77 12.55 -11.05
N GLY A 58 9.65 13.45 -10.07
CA GLY A 58 9.17 14.82 -10.25
C GLY A 58 7.68 15.00 -9.94
N GLU A 59 7.13 16.16 -10.30
CA GLU A 59 5.72 16.45 -10.09
C GLU A 59 4.84 15.59 -11.01
N PHE A 60 3.84 14.93 -10.42
CA PHE A 60 2.88 14.12 -11.15
C PHE A 60 1.49 14.25 -10.52
N ARG A 61 0.45 14.29 -11.35
CA ARG A 61 -0.95 14.34 -10.92
C ARG A 61 -1.69 13.12 -11.45
N SER A 62 -2.23 12.30 -10.55
CA SER A 62 -3.11 11.21 -10.95
C SER A 62 -4.48 11.77 -11.39
N PRO A 63 -4.95 11.44 -12.61
CA PRO A 63 -6.28 11.83 -13.03
C PRO A 63 -7.33 11.07 -12.19
N ARG A 64 -8.29 11.79 -11.61
CA ARG A 64 -9.47 11.20 -10.97
C ARG A 64 -10.49 10.87 -12.05
N ARG A 65 -10.93 9.62 -12.14
CA ARG A 65 -12.17 9.29 -12.86
C ARG A 65 -13.32 9.29 -11.84
N SER A 66 -14.33 10.10 -12.11
CA SER A 66 -15.62 10.12 -11.40
C SER A 66 -16.53 9.02 -11.92
#